data_AF-A0A660TEA3-F1
#
_entry.id   AF-A0A660TEA3-F1
#
_cell.length_a   1.000
_cell.length_b   1.000
_cell.length_c   1.000
_cell.angle_alpha   90.00
_cell.angle_beta   90.00
_cell.angle_gamma   90.00
#
_symmetry.space_group_name_H-M   'P 1'
#
loop_
_entity.id
_entity.type
_entity.pdbx_description
1 polymer ?
#
loop_
_entity_poly.entity_id
_entity_poly.type
_entity_poly.pdbx_seq_one_letter_code
_entity_poly.pdbx_strand_id
1 'polypeptide(L)'
;AAEAIEYLRTAAPDKETIYYSYVLDSNRKLIGYVSLKDLIIADRNEIVSNIMERELIFARVDEDQEEAARKIQKYELIALPVVNKDDVLVGIITHDDAMDILMQENTEDMEKFMAITGTHEAAMYLKTSVWDHFKNRAVWVIILAALGLISGAIVEGFSELLIQFSILATFMPMLADTGGNTGSQSATLVVRALALNEIKPQDVFRVLLKEVKVASLLALLLAVLAVGRVMLLESGAVVPMGYSIWRIAIAIAIAFGLQVVTATLIGALLPLAAAKLKFDPAVVASPALTTLVDITGLLIYFSTAKLMLGI
;
A
#
# COMPACT_ATOMS: atom_id res chain seq x y z
N ALA A 1 37.08 -8.43 31.18
CA ALA A 1 35.83 -9.13 30.86
C ALA A 1 35.17 -9.69 32.12
N ALA A 2 35.93 -10.31 33.03
CA ALA A 2 35.41 -10.91 34.25
C ALA A 2 34.57 -9.95 35.12
N GLU A 3 35.03 -8.71 35.32
CA GLU A 3 34.29 -7.69 36.08
C GLU A 3 32.93 -7.36 35.45
N ALA A 4 32.86 -7.27 34.13
CA ALA A 4 31.62 -6.99 33.41
C ALA A 4 30.62 -8.16 33.55
N ILE A 5 31.09 -9.41 33.49
CA ILE A 5 30.24 -10.59 33.73
C ILE A 5 29.70 -10.59 35.17
N GLU A 6 30.55 -10.32 36.17
CA GLU A 6 30.08 -10.26 37.55
C GLU A 6 29.08 -9.13 37.78
N TYR A 7 29.31 -7.96 37.18
CA TYR A 7 28.34 -6.88 37.19
C TYR A 7 27.00 -7.32 36.59
N LEU A 8 27.02 -7.96 35.41
CA LEU A 8 25.80 -8.46 34.76
C LEU A 8 25.06 -9.48 35.63
N ARG A 9 25.75 -10.39 36.33
CA ARG A 9 25.11 -11.35 37.25
C ARG A 9 24.30 -10.67 38.34
N THR A 10 24.79 -9.55 38.85
CA THR A 10 24.10 -8.78 39.90
C THR A 10 22.98 -7.90 39.34
N ALA A 11 23.16 -7.33 38.15
CA ALA A 11 22.23 -6.37 37.56
C ALA A 11 21.12 -7.02 36.72
N ALA A 12 21.31 -8.26 36.23
CA ALA A 12 20.41 -8.93 35.29
C ALA A 12 18.92 -8.99 35.70
N PRO A 13 18.54 -9.25 36.97
CA PRO A 13 17.12 -9.43 37.32
C PRO A 13 16.23 -8.21 37.04
N ASP A 14 16.81 -7.00 37.05
CA ASP A 14 16.09 -5.73 36.90
C ASP A 14 16.28 -5.10 35.50
N LYS A 15 16.63 -5.90 34.50
CA LYS A 15 16.92 -5.43 33.12
C LYS A 15 16.08 -6.17 32.10
N GLU A 16 15.64 -5.40 31.11
CA GLU A 16 14.89 -5.92 29.95
C GLU A 16 15.66 -7.00 29.19
N THR A 17 16.96 -6.77 28.98
CA THR A 17 17.85 -7.74 28.33
C THR A 17 19.29 -7.55 28.80
N ILE A 18 20.03 -8.66 28.84
CA ILE A 18 21.48 -8.69 29.12
C ILE A 18 22.31 -9.15 27.92
N TYR A 19 21.67 -9.43 26.78
CA TYR A 19 22.37 -9.95 25.61
C TYR A 19 23.30 -8.91 24.97
N TYR A 20 22.95 -7.62 25.06
CA TYR A 20 23.80 -6.50 24.68
C TYR A 20 24.06 -5.58 25.87
N SER A 21 25.33 -5.24 26.07
CA SER A 21 25.77 -4.25 27.04
C SER A 21 26.35 -3.05 26.31
N TYR A 22 25.68 -1.90 26.41
CA TYR A 22 26.14 -0.66 25.79
C TYR A 22 27.24 -0.01 26.63
N VAL A 23 28.33 0.37 25.97
CA VAL A 23 29.49 1.01 26.58
C VAL A 23 29.35 2.51 26.44
N LEU A 24 29.50 3.23 27.55
CA LEU A 24 29.32 4.66 27.63
C LEU A 24 30.63 5.37 28.02
N ASP A 25 30.80 6.61 27.57
CA ASP A 25 31.85 7.50 28.08
C ASP A 25 31.45 8.15 29.43
N SER A 26 32.34 8.99 29.97
CA SER A 26 32.09 9.73 31.22
C SER A 26 30.91 10.71 31.15
N ASN A 27 30.51 11.12 29.94
CA ASN A 27 29.36 11.99 29.69
C ASN A 27 28.10 11.19 29.32
N ARG A 28 28.13 9.86 29.48
CA ARG A 28 27.06 8.91 29.11
C ARG A 28 26.78 8.83 27.60
N LYS A 29 27.72 9.26 26.75
CA LYS A 29 27.60 9.09 25.30
C LYS A 29 27.83 7.64 24.92
N LEU A 30 27.05 7.16 23.97
CA LEU A 30 27.18 5.81 23.44
C LEU A 30 28.46 5.69 22.61
N ILE A 31 29.40 4.83 23.01
CA ILE A 31 30.72 4.66 22.35
C ILE A 31 31.00 3.25 21.83
N GLY A 32 30.14 2.29 22.16
CA GLY A 32 30.22 0.92 21.66
C GLY A 32 29.18 0.01 22.31
N TYR A 33 29.18 -1.26 21.95
CA TYR A 33 28.45 -2.29 22.66
C TYR A 33 29.24 -3.59 22.68
N VAL A 34 28.96 -4.46 23.64
CA VAL A 34 29.53 -5.81 23.70
C VAL A 34 28.40 -6.81 23.90
N SER A 35 28.43 -7.91 23.16
CA SER A 35 27.45 -8.97 23.36
C SER A 35 27.82 -9.85 24.56
N LEU A 36 26.83 -10.45 25.21
CA LEU A 36 27.07 -11.42 26.28
C LEU A 36 27.90 -12.61 25.78
N LYS A 37 27.71 -13.01 24.51
CA LYS A 37 28.51 -14.03 23.85
C LYS A 37 29.99 -13.64 23.82
N ASP A 38 30.30 -12.41 23.41
CA ASP A 38 31.69 -11.95 23.32
C ASP A 38 32.33 -11.85 24.71
N LEU A 39 31.57 -11.39 25.71
CA LEU A 39 32.03 -11.39 27.11
C LEU A 39 32.35 -12.80 27.62
N ILE A 40 31.54 -13.81 27.28
CA ILE A 40 31.74 -15.20 27.72
C ILE A 40 32.97 -15.84 27.06
N ILE A 41 33.25 -15.51 25.80
CA ILE A 41 34.36 -16.10 25.02
C ILE A 41 35.68 -15.37 25.30
N ALA A 42 35.64 -14.08 25.61
CA ALA A 42 36.82 -13.26 25.85
C ALA A 42 37.65 -13.77 27.03
N ASP A 43 38.97 -13.51 26.97
CA ASP A 43 39.85 -13.78 28.09
C ASP A 43 39.42 -12.97 29.32
N ARG A 44 39.48 -13.61 30.50
CA ARG A 44 38.98 -13.00 31.76
C ARG A 44 39.55 -11.60 32.01
N ASN A 45 40.83 -11.41 31.68
CA ASN A 45 41.62 -10.20 31.90
C ASN A 45 41.56 -9.20 30.74
N GLU A 46 40.86 -9.51 29.65
CA GLU A 46 40.78 -8.62 28.50
C GLU A 46 39.91 -7.38 28.79
N ILE A 47 40.31 -6.23 28.26
CA ILE A 47 39.61 -4.95 28.50
C ILE A 47 38.41 -4.84 27.56
N VAL A 48 37.26 -4.40 28.08
CA VAL A 48 36.01 -4.26 27.29
C VAL A 48 36.21 -3.40 26.04
N SER A 49 37.06 -2.37 26.13
CA SER A 49 37.38 -1.49 24.99
C SER A 49 37.99 -2.21 23.77
N ASN A 50 38.57 -3.39 23.97
CA ASN A 50 39.23 -4.18 22.92
C ASN A 50 38.26 -5.19 22.26
N ILE A 51 37.19 -5.57 22.95
CA ILE A 51 36.21 -6.57 22.50
C ILE A 51 34.85 -5.96 22.16
N MET A 52 34.66 -4.66 22.38
CA MET A 52 33.42 -3.97 22.04
C MET A 52 33.40 -3.59 20.56
N GLU A 53 32.20 -3.65 19.98
CA GLU A 53 31.92 -3.15 18.65
C GLU A 53 31.71 -1.64 18.67
N ARG A 54 32.33 -0.95 17.72
CA ARG A 54 32.28 0.52 17.59
C ARG A 54 31.37 1.01 16.47
N GLU A 55 31.01 0.12 15.54
CA GLU A 55 30.00 0.41 14.53
C GLU A 55 28.61 0.37 15.16
N LEU A 56 28.10 1.55 15.51
CA LEU A 56 26.84 1.69 16.23
C LEU A 56 25.70 1.99 15.26
N ILE A 57 24.69 1.13 15.29
CA ILE A 57 23.37 1.43 14.75
C ILE A 57 22.51 1.86 15.92
N PHE A 58 21.87 3.02 15.81
CA PHE A 58 21.02 3.59 16.86
C PHE A 58 19.79 4.27 16.26
N ALA A 59 18.77 4.47 17.09
CA ALA A 59 17.64 5.35 16.81
C ALA A 59 17.81 6.69 17.55
N ARG A 60 17.26 7.76 16.97
CA ARG A 60 17.09 9.03 17.68
C ARG A 60 15.74 9.04 18.40
N VAL A 61 15.65 9.81 19.49
CA VAL A 61 14.39 9.99 20.25
C VAL A 61 13.23 10.58 19.45
N ASP A 62 13.53 11.30 18.36
CA ASP A 62 12.57 11.94 17.45
C ASP A 62 12.39 11.18 16.13
N GLU A 63 12.99 10.00 16.02
CA GLU A 63 12.79 9.10 14.89
C GLU A 63 11.44 8.38 14.97
N ASP A 64 10.85 8.09 13.81
CA ASP A 64 9.61 7.34 13.73
C ASP A 64 9.80 5.90 14.25
N GLN A 65 8.80 5.38 14.96
CA GLN A 65 8.85 4.04 15.54
C GLN A 65 9.01 2.95 14.47
N GLU A 66 8.41 3.11 13.30
CA GLU A 66 8.50 2.17 12.19
C GLU A 66 9.94 2.15 11.63
N GLU A 67 10.59 3.32 11.52
CA GLU A 67 11.96 3.42 11.04
C GLU A 67 12.94 2.75 12.03
N ALA A 68 12.75 2.96 13.32
CA ALA A 68 13.51 2.28 14.37
C ALA A 68 13.30 0.76 14.35
N ALA A 69 12.06 0.28 14.23
CA ALA A 69 11.76 -1.15 14.14
C ALA A 69 12.34 -1.78 12.85
N ARG A 70 12.31 -1.06 11.73
CA ARG A 70 12.94 -1.49 10.47
C ARG A 70 14.46 -1.58 10.58
N LYS A 71 15.13 -0.74 11.37
CA LYS A 71 16.57 -0.89 11.65
C LYS A 71 16.85 -2.21 12.38
N ILE A 72 16.06 -2.54 13.40
CA ILE A 72 16.17 -3.82 14.12
C ILE A 72 16.02 -4.99 13.14
N GLN A 73 15.00 -4.98 12.28
CA GLN A 73 14.79 -6.02 11.29
C GLN A 73 15.93 -6.09 10.25
N LYS A 74 16.35 -4.95 9.70
CA LYS A 74 17.35 -4.87 8.63
C LYS A 74 18.73 -5.37 9.08
N TYR A 75 19.10 -5.08 10.32
CA TYR A 75 20.43 -5.40 10.86
C TYR A 75 20.39 -6.59 11.84
N GLU A 76 19.24 -7.28 11.94
CA GLU A 76 19.03 -8.47 12.79
C GLU A 76 19.43 -8.23 14.26
N LEU A 77 19.08 -7.06 14.79
CA LEU A 77 19.46 -6.64 16.15
C LEU A 77 18.50 -7.23 17.18
N ILE A 78 19.02 -7.65 18.34
CA ILE A 78 18.19 -8.06 19.49
C ILE A 78 17.64 -6.84 20.25
N ALA A 79 18.40 -5.75 20.25
CA ALA A 79 18.00 -4.46 20.79
C ALA A 79 18.69 -3.33 20.03
N LEU A 80 18.02 -2.19 19.89
CA LEU A 80 18.52 -0.97 19.28
C LEU A 80 18.67 0.11 20.36
N PRO A 81 19.85 0.72 20.53
CA PRO A 81 20.01 1.83 21.46
C PRO A 81 19.32 3.09 20.93
N VAL A 82 18.69 3.83 21.85
CA VAL A 82 18.06 5.12 21.57
C VAL A 82 18.88 6.23 22.22
N VAL A 83 19.27 7.22 21.42
CA VAL A 83 20.08 8.36 21.87
C VAL A 83 19.34 9.68 21.68
N ASN A 84 19.61 10.64 22.56
CA ASN A 84 19.12 12.01 22.42
C ASN A 84 19.96 12.82 21.40
N LYS A 85 19.73 14.14 21.33
CA LYS A 85 20.46 15.04 20.41
C LYS A 85 21.96 15.19 20.70
N ASP A 86 22.39 14.86 21.92
CA ASP A 86 23.78 14.98 22.37
C ASP A 86 24.53 13.63 22.32
N ASP A 87 23.95 12.62 21.67
CA ASP A 87 24.41 11.21 21.60
C ASP A 87 24.42 10.48 22.96
N VAL A 88 23.70 11.00 23.95
CA VAL A 88 23.55 10.36 25.25
C VAL A 88 22.55 9.22 25.14
N LEU A 89 22.92 8.03 25.64
CA LEU A 89 22.03 6.87 25.69
C LEU A 89 20.90 7.12 26.68
N VAL A 90 19.65 7.07 26.18
CA VAL A 90 18.44 7.28 26.97
C VAL A 90 17.62 6.02 27.18
N GLY A 91 17.76 5.03 26.29
CA GLY A 91 17.00 3.79 26.37
C GLY A 91 17.36 2.81 25.27
N ILE A 92 16.54 1.77 25.13
CA ILE A 92 16.65 0.74 24.09
C ILE A 92 15.25 0.40 23.57
N ILE A 93 15.19 -0.14 22.36
CA ILE A 93 14.02 -0.80 21.79
C ILE A 93 14.40 -2.27 21.57
N THR A 94 13.60 -3.22 22.03
CA THR A 94 13.89 -4.64 21.87
C THR A 94 13.28 -5.19 20.57
N HIS A 95 13.77 -6.35 20.14
CA HIS A 95 13.29 -7.00 18.92
C HIS A 95 11.81 -7.41 18.98
N ASP A 96 11.29 -7.77 20.16
CA ASP A 96 9.91 -8.16 20.40
C ASP A 96 8.98 -6.93 20.35
N ASP A 97 9.35 -5.81 20.97
CA ASP A 97 8.64 -4.53 20.80
C ASP A 97 8.62 -4.10 19.32
N ALA A 98 9.75 -4.25 18.63
CA ALA A 98 9.84 -3.94 17.20
C ALA A 98 8.92 -4.83 16.34
N MET A 99 8.75 -6.10 16.71
CA MET A 99 7.80 -6.99 16.02
C MET A 99 6.36 -6.51 16.21
N ASP A 100 5.98 -6.10 17.42
CA ASP A 100 4.64 -5.56 17.70
C ASP A 100 4.39 -4.26 16.93
N ILE A 101 5.37 -3.34 16.89
CA ILE A 101 5.31 -2.11 16.09
C ILE A 101 5.08 -2.46 14.61
N LEU A 102 5.90 -3.34 14.03
CA LEU A 102 5.76 -3.71 12.62
C LEU A 102 4.42 -4.39 12.32
N MET A 103 3.86 -5.17 13.24
CA MET A 103 2.53 -5.76 13.09
C MET A 103 1.42 -4.71 13.14
N GLN A 104 1.55 -3.73 14.04
CA GLN A 104 0.60 -2.63 14.18
C GLN A 104 0.62 -1.74 12.93
N GLU A 105 1.78 -1.34 12.44
CA GLU A 105 1.93 -0.52 11.22
C GLU A 105 1.34 -1.23 10.00
N ASN A 106 1.62 -2.53 9.81
CA ASN A 106 1.01 -3.32 8.74
C ASN A 106 -0.53 -3.39 8.85
N THR A 107 -1.06 -3.44 10.08
CA THR A 107 -2.51 -3.46 10.30
C THR A 107 -3.13 -2.10 10.00
N GLU A 108 -2.49 -1.03 10.46
CA GLU A 108 -2.91 0.35 10.20
C GLU A 108 -2.90 0.66 8.69
N ASP A 109 -1.85 0.27 7.98
CA ASP A 109 -1.77 0.43 6.52
C ASP A 109 -2.90 -0.32 5.79
N MET A 110 -3.21 -1.55 6.23
CA MET A 110 -4.32 -2.32 5.65
C MET A 110 -5.67 -1.65 5.91
N GLU A 111 -5.88 -1.08 7.09
CA GLU A 111 -7.12 -0.34 7.42
C GLU A 111 -7.24 0.95 6.61
N LYS A 112 -6.17 1.74 6.54
CA LYS A 112 -6.10 2.95 5.71
C LYS A 112 -6.37 2.65 4.24
N PHE A 113 -5.80 1.57 3.71
CA PHE A 113 -6.06 1.07 2.36
C PHE A 113 -7.56 0.83 2.14
N MET A 114 -8.27 0.28 3.12
CA MET A 114 -9.72 0.07 3.02
C MET A 114 -10.57 1.29 3.41
N ALA A 115 -9.97 2.49 3.50
CA ALA A 115 -10.62 3.72 3.93
C ALA A 115 -11.30 3.59 5.31
N ILE A 116 -10.66 2.86 6.22
CA ILE A 116 -11.05 2.75 7.62
C ILE A 116 -10.12 3.68 8.41
N THR A 117 -10.70 4.57 9.21
CA THR A 117 -9.94 5.52 10.04
C THR A 117 -10.09 5.20 11.52
N GLY A 118 -9.09 5.58 12.32
CA GLY A 118 -9.11 5.42 13.78
C GLY A 118 -8.02 4.46 14.24
N THR A 119 -7.65 4.56 15.52
CA THR A 119 -6.68 3.67 16.14
C THR A 119 -7.39 2.39 16.58
N HIS A 120 -7.19 1.30 15.83
CA HIS A 120 -7.66 -0.02 16.23
C HIS A 120 -6.46 -0.83 16.72
N GLU A 121 -6.35 -1.00 18.04
CA GLU A 121 -5.43 -2.00 18.58
C GLU A 121 -5.86 -3.39 18.11
N ALA A 122 -4.88 -4.23 17.78
CA ALA A 122 -5.11 -5.62 17.45
C ALA A 122 -5.94 -6.30 18.56
N ALA A 123 -6.88 -7.17 18.16
CA ALA A 123 -7.76 -7.94 19.05
C ALA A 123 -8.91 -7.19 19.76
N MET A 124 -9.28 -5.97 19.33
CA MET A 124 -10.39 -5.21 19.92
C MET A 124 -11.70 -5.19 19.10
N TYR A 125 -11.79 -5.87 17.94
CA TYR A 125 -12.97 -5.76 17.05
C TYR A 125 -14.34 -5.91 17.76
N LEU A 126 -14.49 -6.96 18.58
CA LEU A 126 -15.72 -7.23 19.33
C LEU A 126 -15.90 -6.35 20.57
N LYS A 127 -14.83 -5.69 21.03
CA LYS A 127 -14.84 -4.74 22.17
C LYS A 127 -15.17 -3.32 21.70
N THR A 128 -14.79 -2.96 20.49
CA THR A 128 -15.12 -1.68 19.85
C THR A 128 -16.63 -1.59 19.67
N SER A 129 -17.22 -0.48 20.10
CA SER A 129 -18.67 -0.32 20.01
C SER A 129 -19.15 -0.23 18.56
N VAL A 130 -20.39 -0.63 18.31
CA VAL A 130 -21.02 -0.50 16.98
C VAL A 130 -20.98 0.96 16.49
N TRP A 131 -21.12 1.91 17.40
CA TRP A 131 -21.12 3.34 17.08
C TRP A 131 -19.74 3.85 16.65
N ASP A 132 -18.67 3.31 17.23
CA ASP A 132 -17.30 3.67 16.85
C ASP A 132 -16.97 3.10 15.46
N HIS A 133 -17.30 1.82 15.21
CA HIS A 133 -17.19 1.23 13.86
C HIS A 133 -17.98 2.01 12.81
N PHE A 134 -19.19 2.46 13.16
CA PHE A 134 -20.02 3.28 12.27
C PHE A 134 -19.32 4.60 11.93
N LYS A 135 -18.86 5.37 12.93
CA LYS A 135 -18.18 6.65 12.71
C LYS A 135 -16.92 6.51 11.86
N ASN A 136 -16.13 5.46 12.11
CA ASN A 136 -14.87 5.19 11.44
C ASN A 136 -15.03 4.84 9.95
N ARG A 137 -16.24 4.51 9.50
CA ARG A 137 -16.57 4.15 8.10
C ARG A 137 -17.52 5.14 7.43
N ALA A 138 -18.46 5.72 8.18
CA ALA A 138 -19.56 6.52 7.65
C ALA A 138 -19.08 7.72 6.84
N VAL A 139 -18.03 8.42 7.31
CA VAL A 139 -17.47 9.58 6.61
C VAL A 139 -17.02 9.19 5.21
N TRP A 140 -16.20 8.14 5.09
CA TRP A 140 -15.72 7.67 3.81
C TRP A 140 -16.82 7.12 2.92
N VAL A 141 -17.73 6.29 3.46
CA VAL A 141 -18.86 5.74 2.70
C VAL A 141 -19.73 6.85 2.10
N ILE A 142 -20.05 7.90 2.87
CA ILE A 142 -20.88 9.02 2.40
C ILE A 142 -20.15 9.84 1.34
N ILE A 143 -18.86 10.14 1.56
CA ILE A 143 -18.05 10.90 0.58
C ILE A 143 -17.96 10.13 -0.74
N LEU A 144 -17.67 8.83 -0.69
CA LEU A 144 -17.55 7.98 -1.89
C LEU A 144 -18.90 7.81 -2.59
N ALA A 145 -19.99 7.66 -1.84
CA ALA A 145 -21.33 7.62 -2.41
C ALA A 145 -21.70 8.93 -3.13
N ALA A 146 -21.35 10.08 -2.54
CA ALA A 146 -21.57 11.38 -3.16
C ALA A 146 -20.72 11.55 -4.44
N LEU A 147 -19.47 11.10 -4.44
CA LEU A 147 -18.63 11.06 -5.64
C LEU A 147 -19.19 10.11 -6.70
N GLY A 148 -19.80 9.00 -6.30
CA GLY A 148 -20.48 8.06 -7.20
C GLY A 148 -21.67 8.66 -7.95
N LEU A 149 -22.29 9.74 -7.45
CA LEU A 149 -23.33 10.47 -8.19
C LEU A 149 -22.81 11.06 -9.50
N ILE A 150 -21.50 11.36 -9.59
CA ILE A 150 -20.85 11.83 -10.81
C ILE A 150 -20.93 10.76 -11.89
N SER A 151 -20.69 9.49 -11.54
CA SER A 151 -20.85 8.35 -12.46
C SER A 151 -22.29 8.25 -12.99
N GLY A 152 -23.28 8.49 -12.13
CA GLY A 152 -24.70 8.58 -12.53
C GLY A 152 -24.96 9.69 -13.54
N ALA A 153 -24.44 10.89 -13.30
CA ALA A 153 -24.55 12.03 -14.22
C ALA A 153 -23.85 11.77 -15.57
N ILE A 154 -22.72 11.04 -15.57
CA ILE A 154 -22.05 10.61 -16.81
C ILE A 154 -22.95 9.69 -17.61
N VAL A 155 -23.53 8.67 -16.97
CA VAL A 155 -24.46 7.74 -17.63
C VAL A 155 -25.67 8.48 -18.20
N GLU A 156 -26.24 9.42 -17.46
CA GLU A 156 -27.34 10.29 -17.93
C GLU A 156 -26.94 11.10 -19.17
N GLY A 157 -25.73 11.68 -19.18
CA GLY A 157 -25.18 12.41 -20.33
C GLY A 157 -24.99 11.56 -21.60
N PHE A 158 -24.91 10.23 -21.46
CA PHE A 158 -24.86 9.28 -22.58
C PHE A 158 -26.17 8.50 -22.80
N SER A 159 -27.29 8.97 -22.24
CA SER A 159 -28.61 8.32 -22.34
C SER A 159 -29.08 8.09 -23.79
N GLU A 160 -28.86 9.04 -24.70
CA GLU A 160 -29.19 8.88 -26.12
C GLU A 160 -28.42 7.71 -26.77
N LEU A 161 -27.13 7.59 -26.45
CA LEU A 161 -26.28 6.49 -26.92
C LEU A 161 -26.79 5.14 -26.38
N LEU A 162 -27.26 5.10 -25.14
CA LEU A 162 -27.79 3.88 -24.51
C LEU A 162 -29.16 3.48 -25.05
N ILE A 163 -30.01 4.45 -25.39
CA ILE A 163 -31.29 4.18 -26.07
C ILE A 163 -31.03 3.55 -27.44
N GLN A 164 -30.02 4.04 -28.16
CA GLN A 164 -29.66 3.51 -29.47
C GLN A 164 -28.90 2.18 -29.37
N PHE A 165 -28.00 2.03 -28.40
CA PHE A 165 -27.16 0.85 -28.20
C PHE A 165 -27.27 0.32 -26.77
N SER A 166 -28.42 -0.27 -26.46
CA SER A 166 -28.72 -0.85 -25.14
C SER A 166 -27.68 -1.90 -24.71
N ILE A 167 -27.06 -2.59 -25.67
CA ILE A 167 -25.98 -3.55 -25.42
C ILE A 167 -24.82 -2.94 -24.63
N LEU A 168 -24.52 -1.65 -24.81
CA LEU A 168 -23.44 -0.97 -24.08
C LEU A 168 -23.69 -0.97 -22.56
N ALA A 169 -24.96 -0.89 -22.13
CA ALA A 169 -25.34 -0.95 -20.72
C ALA A 169 -25.03 -2.32 -20.08
N THR A 170 -25.16 -3.40 -20.85
CA THR A 170 -24.94 -4.77 -20.36
C THR A 170 -23.46 -5.05 -20.00
N PHE A 171 -22.54 -4.19 -20.46
CA PHE A 171 -21.12 -4.24 -20.15
C PHE A 171 -20.72 -3.29 -19.01
N MET A 172 -21.59 -2.38 -18.57
CA MET A 172 -21.28 -1.47 -17.45
C MET A 172 -20.87 -2.22 -16.17
N PRO A 173 -21.55 -3.30 -15.72
CA PRO A 173 -21.12 -4.02 -14.52
C PRO A 173 -19.71 -4.62 -14.67
N MET A 174 -19.41 -5.16 -15.86
CA MET A 174 -18.09 -5.72 -16.16
C MET A 174 -17.02 -4.62 -16.20
N LEU A 175 -17.37 -3.43 -16.70
CA LEU A 175 -16.49 -2.26 -16.81
C LEU A 175 -16.08 -1.74 -15.44
N ALA A 176 -17.07 -1.54 -14.55
CA ALA A 176 -16.84 -1.09 -13.19
C ALA A 176 -16.01 -2.11 -12.40
N ASP A 177 -16.40 -3.38 -12.43
CA ASP A 177 -15.70 -4.45 -11.72
C ASP A 177 -14.25 -4.61 -12.20
N THR A 178 -14.04 -4.73 -13.52
CA THR A 178 -12.70 -4.94 -14.08
C THR A 178 -11.81 -3.71 -13.90
N GLY A 179 -12.37 -2.50 -14.07
CA GLY A 179 -11.65 -1.26 -13.80
C GLY A 179 -11.19 -1.20 -12.34
N GLY A 180 -12.12 -1.33 -11.40
CA GLY A 180 -11.82 -1.32 -9.96
C GLY A 180 -10.79 -2.38 -9.56
N ASN A 181 -10.93 -3.61 -10.07
CA ASN A 181 -10.02 -4.72 -9.77
C ASN A 181 -8.61 -4.47 -10.31
N THR A 182 -8.48 -4.06 -11.57
CA THR A 182 -7.15 -3.83 -12.19
C THR A 182 -6.45 -2.62 -11.60
N GLY A 183 -7.18 -1.54 -11.35
CA GLY A 183 -6.65 -0.35 -10.68
C GLY A 183 -6.21 -0.66 -9.25
N SER A 184 -7.04 -1.36 -8.46
CA SER A 184 -6.70 -1.73 -7.08
C SER A 184 -5.52 -2.71 -7.01
N GLN A 185 -5.42 -3.68 -7.93
CA GLN A 185 -4.26 -4.58 -8.02
C GLN A 185 -2.96 -3.80 -8.26
N SER A 186 -2.98 -2.87 -9.21
CA SER A 186 -1.82 -2.03 -9.51
C SER A 186 -1.44 -1.16 -8.30
N ALA A 187 -2.44 -0.53 -7.65
CA ALA A 187 -2.21 0.27 -6.45
C ALA A 187 -1.64 -0.54 -5.29
N THR A 188 -2.17 -1.73 -4.98
CA THR A 188 -1.63 -2.60 -3.93
C THR A 188 -0.17 -2.94 -4.19
N LEU A 189 0.19 -3.30 -5.42
CA LEU A 189 1.57 -3.64 -5.78
C LEU A 189 2.51 -2.44 -5.62
N VAL A 190 2.07 -1.26 -6.04
CA VAL A 190 2.87 -0.03 -5.95
C VAL A 190 3.00 0.46 -4.51
N VAL A 191 1.92 0.46 -3.71
CA VAL A 191 1.95 0.81 -2.29
C VAL A 191 2.92 -0.10 -1.54
N ARG A 192 2.81 -1.43 -1.74
CA ARG A 192 3.73 -2.39 -1.13
C ARG A 192 5.17 -2.17 -1.56
N ALA A 193 5.42 -1.93 -2.84
CA ALA A 193 6.78 -1.70 -3.33
C ALA A 193 7.39 -0.38 -2.79
N LEU A 194 6.57 0.65 -2.57
CA LEU A 194 6.96 1.88 -1.89
C LEU A 194 7.27 1.62 -0.41
N ALA A 195 6.38 0.92 0.29
CA ALA A 195 6.56 0.56 1.70
C ALA A 195 7.84 -0.27 1.90
N LEU A 196 8.15 -1.21 1.00
CA LEU A 196 9.37 -2.03 1.06
C LEU A 196 10.63 -1.32 0.52
N ASN A 197 10.55 -0.05 0.14
CA ASN A 197 11.64 0.70 -0.50
C ASN A 197 12.21 0.04 -1.77
N GLU A 198 11.43 -0.80 -2.45
CA GLU A 198 11.80 -1.44 -3.73
C GLU A 198 11.76 -0.43 -4.89
N ILE A 199 10.89 0.59 -4.78
CA ILE A 199 10.73 1.67 -5.76
C ILE A 199 10.67 3.02 -5.05
N LYS A 200 10.99 4.10 -5.79
CA LYS A 200 10.84 5.48 -5.31
C LYS A 200 9.88 6.26 -6.22
N PRO A 201 9.31 7.40 -5.76
CA PRO A 201 8.46 8.24 -6.60
C PRO A 201 9.12 8.73 -7.90
N GLN A 202 10.45 8.77 -7.94
CA GLN A 202 11.25 9.11 -9.12
C GLN A 202 11.20 8.03 -10.21
N ASP A 203 10.83 6.80 -9.87
CA ASP A 203 10.74 5.67 -10.80
C ASP A 203 9.42 5.63 -11.59
N VAL A 204 8.57 6.65 -11.45
CA VAL A 204 7.22 6.72 -12.04
C VAL A 204 7.18 6.28 -13.50
N PHE A 205 8.08 6.77 -14.35
CA PHE A 205 8.08 6.39 -15.77
C PHE A 205 8.35 4.89 -15.98
N ARG A 206 9.28 4.30 -15.22
CA ARG A 206 9.61 2.87 -15.30
C ARG A 206 8.45 2.02 -14.82
N VAL A 207 7.77 2.44 -13.75
CA VAL A 207 6.58 1.77 -13.22
C VAL A 207 5.45 1.81 -14.25
N LEU A 208 5.10 2.98 -14.77
CA LEU A 208 4.01 3.12 -15.74
C LEU A 208 4.27 2.32 -17.02
N LEU A 209 5.50 2.30 -17.53
CA LEU A 209 5.82 1.47 -18.70
C LEU A 209 5.65 -0.03 -18.43
N LYS A 210 5.95 -0.50 -17.22
CA LYS A 210 5.72 -1.89 -16.81
C LYS A 210 4.21 -2.17 -16.74
N GLU A 211 3.45 -1.27 -16.13
CA GLU A 211 1.99 -1.39 -15.97
C GLU A 211 1.26 -1.33 -17.31
N VAL A 212 1.66 -0.48 -18.26
CA VAL A 212 1.08 -0.47 -19.63
C VAL A 212 1.26 -1.83 -20.30
N LYS A 213 2.42 -2.47 -20.16
CA LYS A 213 2.68 -3.78 -20.77
C LYS A 213 1.77 -4.85 -20.16
N VAL A 214 1.66 -4.88 -18.83
CA VAL A 214 0.77 -5.82 -18.13
C VAL A 214 -0.69 -5.57 -18.51
N ALA A 215 -1.14 -4.33 -18.43
CA ALA A 215 -2.51 -3.95 -18.75
C ALA A 215 -2.88 -4.22 -20.21
N SER A 216 -1.94 -4.06 -21.15
CA SER A 216 -2.19 -4.38 -22.57
C SER A 216 -2.46 -5.88 -22.80
N LEU A 217 -1.75 -6.75 -22.07
CA LEU A 217 -1.99 -8.19 -22.12
C LEU A 217 -3.35 -8.56 -21.51
N LEU A 218 -3.71 -7.95 -20.38
CA LEU A 218 -5.02 -8.12 -19.75
C LEU A 218 -6.15 -7.60 -20.66
N ALA A 219 -5.97 -6.42 -21.24
CA ALA A 219 -6.91 -5.80 -22.17
C ALA A 219 -7.17 -6.70 -23.38
N LEU A 220 -6.14 -7.35 -23.93
CA LEU A 220 -6.31 -8.30 -25.05
C LEU A 220 -7.17 -9.51 -24.65
N LEU A 221 -6.93 -10.10 -23.48
CA LEU A 221 -7.73 -11.23 -22.99
C LEU A 221 -9.18 -10.82 -22.76
N LEU A 222 -9.40 -9.66 -22.15
CA LEU A 222 -10.73 -9.13 -21.87
C LEU A 222 -11.46 -8.70 -23.15
N ALA A 223 -10.74 -8.21 -24.16
CA ALA A 223 -11.28 -7.92 -25.48
C ALA A 223 -11.82 -9.20 -26.15
N VAL A 224 -11.07 -10.31 -26.09
CA VAL A 224 -11.54 -11.61 -26.60
C VAL A 224 -12.79 -12.06 -25.86
N LEU A 225 -12.83 -11.92 -24.54
CA LEU A 225 -14.02 -12.25 -23.73
C LEU A 225 -15.22 -11.35 -24.08
N ALA A 226 -15.01 -10.05 -24.27
CA ALA A 226 -16.06 -9.11 -24.63
C ALA A 226 -16.64 -9.42 -26.02
N VAL A 227 -15.78 -9.65 -27.02
CA VAL A 227 -16.22 -10.05 -28.37
C VAL A 227 -16.94 -11.39 -28.32
N GLY A 228 -16.39 -12.38 -27.61
CA GLY A 228 -17.03 -13.69 -27.44
C GLY A 228 -18.41 -13.58 -26.81
N ARG A 229 -18.57 -12.75 -25.78
CA ARG A 229 -19.85 -12.47 -25.13
C ARG A 229 -20.87 -11.88 -26.10
N VAL A 230 -20.49 -10.86 -26.88
CA VAL A 230 -21.37 -10.26 -27.90
C VAL A 230 -21.78 -11.29 -28.95
N MET A 231 -20.86 -12.15 -29.39
CA MET A 231 -21.14 -13.14 -30.43
C MET A 231 -22.01 -14.31 -29.95
N LEU A 232 -21.87 -14.73 -28.68
CA LEU A 232 -22.55 -15.92 -28.14
C LEU A 232 -23.95 -15.64 -27.57
N LEU A 233 -24.15 -14.50 -26.91
CA LEU A 233 -25.38 -14.24 -26.15
C LEU A 233 -26.40 -13.41 -26.92
N GLU A 234 -25.99 -12.70 -27.97
CA GLU A 234 -26.81 -11.66 -28.59
C GLU A 234 -27.21 -11.97 -30.04
N SER A 235 -27.30 -13.26 -30.42
CA SER A 235 -27.87 -13.70 -31.70
C SER A 235 -29.36 -13.32 -31.92
N GLY A 236 -29.98 -12.59 -30.97
CA GLY A 236 -31.32 -12.02 -31.07
C GLY A 236 -31.43 -10.54 -30.67
N ALA A 237 -30.32 -9.82 -30.45
CA ALA A 237 -30.35 -8.41 -30.07
C ALA A 237 -30.73 -7.51 -31.26
N VAL A 238 -31.54 -6.49 -30.99
CA VAL A 238 -31.96 -5.51 -32.00
C VAL A 238 -30.76 -4.61 -32.30
N VAL A 239 -29.95 -5.02 -33.29
CA VAL A 239 -28.87 -4.19 -33.81
C VAL A 239 -29.52 -2.99 -34.53
N PRO A 240 -29.15 -1.74 -34.20
CA PRO A 240 -29.68 -0.57 -34.88
C PRO A 240 -29.45 -0.66 -36.40
N MET A 241 -30.48 -0.29 -37.17
CA MET A 241 -30.44 -0.32 -38.63
C MET A 241 -29.20 0.43 -39.15
N GLY A 242 -28.34 -0.26 -39.92
CA GLY A 242 -27.10 0.30 -40.48
C GLY A 242 -25.81 -0.06 -39.73
N TYR A 243 -25.90 -0.74 -38.59
CA TYR A 243 -24.72 -1.19 -37.83
C TYR A 243 -24.50 -2.70 -37.96
N SER A 244 -23.23 -3.12 -37.94
CA SER A 244 -22.84 -4.52 -37.88
C SER A 244 -22.53 -4.91 -36.44
N ILE A 245 -23.00 -6.06 -35.99
CA ILE A 245 -22.70 -6.60 -34.65
C ILE A 245 -21.20 -6.74 -34.41
N TRP A 246 -20.42 -7.01 -35.45
CA TRP A 246 -18.96 -7.03 -35.39
C TRP A 246 -18.35 -5.66 -35.07
N ARG A 247 -18.89 -4.58 -35.64
CA ARG A 247 -18.41 -3.22 -35.34
C ARG A 247 -18.70 -2.85 -33.89
N ILE A 248 -19.89 -3.19 -33.38
CA ILE A 248 -20.27 -2.97 -31.98
C ILE A 248 -19.35 -3.77 -31.04
N ALA A 249 -19.13 -5.05 -31.33
CA ALA A 249 -18.24 -5.90 -30.53
C ALA A 249 -16.82 -5.35 -30.44
N ILE A 250 -16.26 -4.89 -31.58
CA ILE A 250 -14.92 -4.29 -31.64
C ILE A 250 -14.89 -2.95 -30.89
N ALA A 251 -15.93 -2.13 -31.03
CA ALA A 251 -16.04 -0.85 -30.30
C ALA A 251 -16.04 -1.06 -28.79
N ILE A 252 -16.83 -2.02 -28.30
CA ILE A 252 -16.86 -2.41 -26.89
C ILE A 252 -15.49 -2.92 -26.45
N ALA A 253 -14.88 -3.83 -27.21
CA ALA A 253 -13.58 -4.41 -26.87
C ALA A 253 -12.45 -3.39 -26.74
N ILE A 254 -12.39 -2.42 -27.66
CA ILE A 254 -11.38 -1.34 -27.63
C ILE A 254 -11.67 -0.38 -26.47
N ALA A 255 -12.92 0.05 -26.32
CA ALA A 255 -13.34 0.93 -25.23
C ALA A 255 -13.02 0.32 -23.85
N PHE A 256 -13.28 -0.98 -23.71
CA PHE A 256 -12.99 -1.76 -22.52
C PHE A 256 -11.48 -1.90 -22.28
N GLY A 257 -10.71 -2.22 -23.32
CA GLY A 257 -9.25 -2.33 -23.22
C GLY A 257 -8.58 -1.02 -22.83
N LEU A 258 -9.03 0.11 -23.39
CA LEU A 258 -8.55 1.44 -23.02
C LEU A 258 -8.87 1.76 -21.55
N GLN A 259 -10.05 1.36 -21.08
CA GLN A 259 -10.38 1.52 -19.67
C GLN A 259 -9.46 0.68 -18.78
N VAL A 260 -9.22 -0.60 -19.10
CA VAL A 260 -8.31 -1.45 -18.31
C VAL A 260 -6.91 -0.83 -18.20
N VAL A 261 -6.37 -0.32 -19.31
CA VAL A 261 -5.08 0.37 -19.31
C VAL A 261 -5.13 1.62 -18.45
N THR A 262 -6.17 2.44 -18.57
CA THR A 262 -6.29 3.69 -17.80
C THR A 262 -6.48 3.44 -16.31
N ALA A 263 -7.33 2.49 -15.94
CA ALA A 263 -7.54 2.05 -14.56
C ALA A 263 -6.24 1.60 -13.89
N THR A 264 -5.46 0.77 -14.59
CA THR A 264 -4.16 0.29 -14.11
C THR A 264 -3.19 1.47 -13.91
N LEU A 265 -3.15 2.41 -14.87
CA LEU A 265 -2.26 3.58 -14.76
C LEU A 265 -2.67 4.51 -13.62
N ILE A 266 -3.96 4.75 -13.41
CA ILE A 266 -4.46 5.51 -12.27
C ILE A 266 -4.05 4.81 -10.97
N GLY A 267 -4.20 3.49 -10.90
CA GLY A 267 -3.82 2.69 -9.75
C GLY A 267 -2.34 2.79 -9.40
N ALA A 268 -1.45 2.83 -10.39
CA ALA A 268 -0.03 3.04 -10.15
C ALA A 268 0.33 4.51 -9.84
N LEU A 269 -0.32 5.46 -10.52
CA LEU A 269 -0.02 6.89 -10.39
C LEU A 269 -0.39 7.46 -9.04
N LEU A 270 -1.54 7.08 -8.49
CA LEU A 270 -2.07 7.66 -7.26
C LEU A 270 -1.13 7.46 -6.06
N PRO A 271 -0.67 6.23 -5.73
CA PRO A 271 0.29 6.01 -4.64
C PRO A 271 1.63 6.72 -4.87
N LEU A 272 2.15 6.71 -6.10
CA LEU A 272 3.40 7.41 -6.44
C LEU A 272 3.28 8.92 -6.27
N ALA A 273 2.14 9.50 -6.64
CA ALA A 273 1.86 10.91 -6.46
C ALA A 273 1.72 11.27 -4.97
N ALA A 274 1.01 10.45 -4.19
CA ALA A 274 0.89 10.62 -2.75
C ALA A 274 2.27 10.61 -2.07
N ALA A 275 3.09 9.60 -2.35
CA ALA A 275 4.45 9.50 -1.83
C ALA A 275 5.32 10.71 -2.22
N LYS A 276 5.22 11.19 -3.47
CA LYS A 276 5.96 12.38 -3.94
C LYS A 276 5.56 13.65 -3.17
N LEU A 277 4.29 13.76 -2.81
CA LEU A 277 3.74 14.87 -2.03
C LEU A 277 3.92 14.69 -0.50
N LYS A 278 4.60 13.62 -0.07
CA LYS A 278 4.79 13.24 1.34
C LYS A 278 3.48 12.92 2.07
N PHE A 279 2.45 12.51 1.34
CA PHE A 279 1.28 11.88 1.90
C PHE A 279 1.48 10.36 1.99
N ASP A 280 0.81 9.74 2.95
CA ASP A 280 0.75 8.30 3.11
C ASP A 280 0.10 7.65 1.86
N PRO A 281 0.83 6.80 1.11
CA PRO A 281 0.30 6.14 -0.09
C PRO A 281 -0.84 5.16 0.19
N ALA A 282 -0.91 4.57 1.39
CA ALA A 282 -1.95 3.62 1.76
C ALA A 282 -3.33 4.30 1.85
N VAL A 283 -3.37 5.58 2.25
CA VAL A 283 -4.62 6.35 2.39
C VAL A 283 -5.34 6.59 1.05
N VAL A 284 -4.62 6.57 -0.07
CA VAL A 284 -5.17 6.90 -1.39
C VAL A 284 -5.70 5.65 -2.11
N ALA A 285 -5.57 4.46 -1.52
CA ALA A 285 -5.62 3.21 -2.27
C ALA A 285 -6.74 2.28 -1.81
N SER A 286 -7.90 2.36 -2.47
CA SER A 286 -8.75 1.23 -2.92
C SER A 286 -10.20 1.70 -3.15
N PRO A 287 -10.98 2.17 -2.15
CA PRO A 287 -12.32 2.67 -2.41
C PRO A 287 -12.36 3.98 -3.22
N ALA A 288 -11.54 4.98 -2.84
CA ALA A 288 -11.44 6.25 -3.56
C ALA A 288 -10.89 6.10 -4.99
N LEU A 289 -9.91 5.20 -5.14
CA LEU A 289 -9.38 4.80 -6.42
C LEU A 289 -10.47 4.22 -7.31
N THR A 290 -11.27 3.29 -6.79
CA THR A 290 -12.33 2.63 -7.56
C THR A 290 -13.34 3.65 -8.06
N THR A 291 -13.75 4.61 -7.22
CA THR A 291 -14.65 5.69 -7.67
C THR A 291 -14.03 6.54 -8.78
N LEU A 292 -12.74 6.89 -8.69
CA LEU A 292 -12.07 7.63 -9.76
C LEU A 292 -11.99 6.82 -11.06
N VAL A 293 -11.72 5.52 -10.94
CA VAL A 293 -11.65 4.58 -12.06
C VAL A 293 -13.04 4.38 -12.69
N ASP A 294 -14.12 4.39 -11.92
CA ASP A 294 -15.49 4.34 -12.45
C ASP A 294 -15.81 5.59 -13.27
N ILE A 295 -15.53 6.77 -12.71
CA ILE A 295 -15.78 8.06 -13.38
C ILE A 295 -15.01 8.14 -14.70
N THR A 296 -13.69 7.91 -14.64
CA THR A 296 -12.83 7.95 -15.83
C THR A 296 -13.16 6.83 -16.81
N GLY A 297 -13.52 5.66 -16.31
CA GLY A 297 -13.87 4.50 -17.09
C GLY A 297 -15.14 4.66 -17.90
N LEU A 298 -16.21 5.17 -17.28
CA LEU A 298 -17.46 5.44 -17.99
C LEU A 298 -17.26 6.50 -19.08
N LEU A 299 -16.49 7.56 -18.79
CA LEU A 299 -16.15 8.57 -19.78
C LEU A 299 -15.38 7.98 -20.96
N ILE A 300 -14.34 7.20 -20.71
CA ILE A 300 -13.53 6.55 -21.75
C ILE A 300 -14.38 5.56 -22.54
N TYR A 301 -15.18 4.75 -21.85
CA TYR A 301 -16.00 3.72 -22.46
C TYR A 301 -17.02 4.32 -23.43
N PHE A 302 -17.85 5.26 -22.97
CA PHE A 302 -18.87 5.86 -23.82
C PHE A 302 -18.29 6.77 -24.90
N SER A 303 -17.26 7.56 -24.59
CA SER A 303 -16.63 8.42 -25.59
C SER A 303 -15.98 7.61 -26.71
N THR A 304 -15.31 6.51 -26.37
CA THR A 304 -14.70 5.61 -27.36
C THR A 304 -15.77 4.90 -28.18
N ALA A 305 -16.80 4.35 -27.54
CA ALA A 305 -17.91 3.70 -28.24
C ALA A 305 -18.62 4.67 -29.20
N LYS A 306 -18.92 5.90 -28.73
CA LYS A 306 -19.52 6.96 -29.54
C LYS A 306 -18.67 7.29 -30.77
N LEU A 307 -17.36 7.52 -30.58
CA LEU A 307 -16.43 7.82 -31.67
C LEU A 307 -16.31 6.66 -32.66
N MET A 308 -16.24 5.42 -32.18
CA MET A 308 -16.12 4.23 -33.03
C MET A 308 -17.38 3.89 -33.80
N LEU A 309 -18.54 4.21 -33.24
CA LEU A 309 -19.83 4.05 -33.90
C LEU A 309 -20.18 5.24 -34.80
N GLY A 310 -19.41 6.35 -34.75
CA GLY A 310 -19.57 7.50 -35.64
C GLY A 310 -20.79 8.36 -35.30
N ILE A 311 -21.02 8.58 -34.00
CA ILE A 311 -22.15 9.33 -33.42
C ILE A 311 -21.64 10.57 -32.70
#